data_AF-A0A8S3ZT58-F1
#
_entry.id   AF-A0A8S3ZT58-F1
#
_cell.length_a   1.000
_cell.length_b   1.000
_cell.length_c   1.000
_cell.angle_alpha   90.00
_cell.angle_beta   90.00
_cell.angle_gamma   90.00
#
_symmetry.space_group_name_H-M   'P 1'
#
loop_
_entity.id
_entity.type
_entity.pdbx_description
1 polymer ?
#
loop_
_entity_poly.entity_id
_entity_poly.type
_entity_poly.pdbx_seq_one_letter_code
_entity_poly.pdbx_strand_id
1 'polypeptide(L)'
;MSRRSLHTSTSTMSEDENGEEMTELEYRIHARRGFEKLFKELQDRCVRAAKMNYHIAARHAKTEHRFGIVLAIFGPVASFILQKLAEQFNYNSNLTYITSIIVTSCIGIGLAMEPVQKAIDSLIPIFRDKKQAHVEAAAGWQFLELTIRAYKIQLKDPHLTFRKSNIWWKSILTERRKLCLTPIPENVYEDFSNKYPCSPNKSEIEQVPADQT
;
A
#
# COMPACT_ATOMS: atom_id res chain seq x y z
N MET A 1 44.68 26.43 42.47
CA MET A 1 44.67 24.95 42.52
C MET A 1 43.23 24.47 42.48
N SER A 2 42.78 23.88 41.36
CA SER A 2 41.42 23.35 41.22
C SER A 2 41.51 21.94 40.64
N ARG A 3 41.12 20.94 41.45
CA ARG A 3 41.16 19.52 41.09
C ARG A 3 39.98 19.22 40.15
N ARG A 4 40.27 18.90 38.88
CA ARG A 4 39.30 18.29 37.97
C ARG A 4 39.16 16.81 38.34
N SER A 5 37.99 16.44 38.85
CA SER A 5 37.53 15.06 38.98
C SER A 5 37.27 14.48 37.59
N LEU A 6 38.07 13.49 37.20
CA LEU A 6 37.82 12.61 36.04
C LEU A 6 36.78 11.58 36.49
N HIS A 7 35.54 11.74 36.06
CA HIS A 7 34.55 10.66 36.13
C HIS A 7 34.81 9.69 34.99
N THR A 8 35.51 8.60 35.31
CA THR A 8 35.56 7.39 34.49
C THR A 8 34.24 6.67 34.67
N SER A 9 33.30 6.87 33.74
CA SER A 9 32.06 6.10 33.70
C SER A 9 32.34 4.73 33.10
N THR A 10 32.48 3.73 33.97
CA THR A 10 32.54 2.31 33.63
C THR A 10 31.20 1.90 33.02
N SER A 11 31.17 1.80 31.69
CA SER A 11 30.04 1.25 30.95
C SER A 11 30.08 -0.26 31.07
N THR A 12 29.15 -0.85 31.81
CA THR A 12 29.00 -2.30 31.94
C THR A 12 28.65 -2.89 30.59
N MET A 13 29.64 -3.52 29.96
CA MET A 13 29.50 -4.33 28.75
C MET A 13 28.77 -5.63 29.09
N SER A 14 27.82 -6.00 28.25
CA SER A 14 27.13 -7.29 28.32
C SER A 14 28.11 -8.40 27.98
N GLU A 15 28.36 -9.31 28.92
CA GLU A 15 29.16 -10.52 28.74
C GLU A 15 28.40 -11.50 27.83
N ASP A 16 28.93 -11.76 26.64
CA ASP A 16 28.59 -12.95 25.86
C ASP A 16 29.38 -14.14 26.43
N GLU A 17 28.80 -15.36 26.37
CA GLU A 17 29.28 -16.59 27.04
C GLU A 17 30.69 -17.08 26.64
N ASN A 18 31.36 -16.42 25.70
CA ASN A 18 32.78 -16.56 25.40
C ASN A 18 33.45 -15.24 25.78
N GLY A 19 34.13 -15.18 26.93
CA GLY A 19 34.63 -13.95 27.57
C GLY A 19 35.73 -13.17 26.84
N GLU A 20 35.58 -12.90 25.54
CA GLU A 20 36.33 -11.88 24.82
C GLU A 20 35.63 -10.53 24.97
N GLU A 21 36.32 -9.59 25.62
CA GLU A 21 35.87 -8.22 25.81
C GLU A 21 35.83 -7.51 24.44
N MET A 22 34.64 -7.45 23.84
CA MET A 22 34.44 -6.80 22.54
C MET A 22 34.88 -5.33 22.61
N THR A 23 35.78 -4.91 21.71
CA THR A 23 36.23 -3.52 21.72
C THR A 23 35.09 -2.55 21.35
N GLU A 24 35.14 -1.30 21.83
CA GLU A 24 34.13 -0.28 21.48
C GLU A 24 33.97 -0.11 19.96
N LEU A 25 35.07 -0.26 19.22
CA LEU A 25 35.10 -0.20 17.76
C LEU A 25 34.33 -1.37 17.13
N GLU A 26 34.54 -2.59 17.61
CA GLU A 26 33.83 -3.78 17.14
C GLU A 26 32.33 -3.68 17.43
N TYR A 27 31.95 -3.23 18.63
CA TYR A 27 30.55 -2.97 18.97
C TYR A 27 29.90 -1.98 18.00
N ARG A 28 30.58 -0.87 17.68
CA ARG A 28 30.09 0.13 16.72
C ARG A 28 29.92 -0.44 15.32
N ILE A 29 30.87 -1.25 14.85
CA ILE A 29 30.79 -1.92 13.54
C ILE A 29 29.62 -2.90 13.52
N HIS A 30 29.48 -3.71 14.58
CA HIS A 30 28.40 -4.69 14.71
C HIS A 30 27.03 -4.02 14.71
N ALA A 31 26.85 -2.98 15.52
CA ALA A 31 25.61 -2.20 15.58
C ALA A 31 25.26 -1.54 14.24
N ARG A 32 26.25 -1.00 13.52
CA ARG A 32 26.05 -0.43 12.19
C ARG A 32 25.55 -1.48 11.19
N ARG A 33 26.18 -2.65 11.14
CA ARG A 33 25.72 -3.78 10.30
C ARG A 33 24.30 -4.19 10.65
N GLY A 34 23.93 -4.18 11.93
CA GLY A 34 22.56 -4.42 12.39
C GLY A 34 21.56 -3.44 11.77
N PHE A 35 21.84 -2.12 11.84
CA PHE A 35 20.98 -1.11 11.22
C PHE A 35 20.93 -1.21 9.70
N GLU A 36 22.05 -1.49 9.04
CA GLU A 36 22.08 -1.68 7.59
C GLU A 36 21.17 -2.83 7.14
N LYS A 37 21.18 -3.95 7.86
CA LYS A 37 20.26 -5.08 7.63
C LYS A 37 18.80 -4.66 7.83
N LEU A 38 18.48 -4.02 8.95
CA LEU A 38 17.13 -3.55 9.27
C LEU A 38 16.59 -2.57 8.23
N PHE A 39 17.41 -1.60 7.81
CA PHE A 39 17.03 -0.65 6.77
C PHE A 39 16.85 -1.33 5.42
N LYS A 40 17.73 -2.25 5.04
CA LYS A 40 17.58 -3.00 3.78
C LYS A 40 16.28 -3.81 3.77
N GLU A 41 16.00 -4.55 4.83
CA GLU A 41 14.79 -5.35 4.93
C GLU A 41 13.53 -4.47 4.85
N LEU A 42 13.52 -3.35 5.57
CA LEU A 42 12.38 -2.46 5.55
C LEU A 42 12.23 -1.76 4.20
N GLN A 43 13.34 -1.43 3.52
CA GLN A 43 13.32 -0.90 2.15
C GLN A 43 12.58 -1.86 1.21
N ASP A 44 12.92 -3.15 1.24
CA ASP A 44 12.29 -4.18 0.42
C ASP A 44 10.79 -4.34 0.75
N ARG A 45 10.44 -4.28 2.03
CA ARG A 45 9.03 -4.29 2.49
C ARG A 45 8.27 -3.07 2.00
N CYS A 46 8.88 -1.87 2.00
CA CYS A 46 8.25 -0.64 1.51
C CYS A 46 7.97 -0.72 0.00
N VAL A 47 8.93 -1.18 -0.81
CA VAL A 47 8.73 -1.38 -2.26
C VAL A 47 7.57 -2.32 -2.52
N ARG A 48 7.50 -3.43 -1.78
CA ARG A 48 6.42 -4.41 -1.91
C ARG A 48 5.07 -3.83 -1.53
N ALA A 49 4.98 -3.14 -0.39
CA ALA A 49 3.76 -2.50 0.08
C ALA A 49 3.27 -1.42 -0.91
N ALA A 50 4.17 -0.64 -1.50
CA ALA A 50 3.83 0.31 -2.55
C ALA A 50 3.22 -0.40 -3.77
N LYS A 51 3.84 -1.48 -4.24
CA LYS A 51 3.33 -2.26 -5.38
C LYS A 51 1.96 -2.89 -5.09
N MET A 52 1.75 -3.44 -3.89
CA MET A 52 0.45 -3.99 -3.48
C MET A 52 -0.63 -2.90 -3.49
N ASN A 53 -0.34 -1.71 -2.97
CA ASN A 53 -1.28 -0.59 -2.99
C ASN A 53 -1.59 -0.11 -4.42
N TYR A 54 -0.59 0.03 -5.29
CA TYR A 54 -0.84 0.35 -6.70
C TYR A 54 -1.66 -0.72 -7.41
N HIS A 55 -1.44 -1.99 -7.10
CA HIS A 55 -2.22 -3.08 -7.66
C HIS A 55 -3.71 -2.97 -7.27
N ILE A 56 -4.00 -2.68 -6.01
CA ILE A 56 -5.37 -2.48 -5.53
C ILE A 56 -6.00 -1.21 -6.12
N ALA A 57 -5.26 -0.11 -6.18
CA ALA A 57 -5.71 1.12 -6.84
C ALA A 57 -6.08 0.87 -8.31
N ALA A 58 -5.26 0.11 -9.04
CA ALA A 58 -5.54 -0.27 -10.42
C ALA A 58 -6.79 -1.18 -10.53
N ARG A 59 -7.02 -2.06 -9.55
CA ARG A 59 -8.25 -2.87 -9.47
C ARG A 59 -9.48 -1.98 -9.28
N HIS A 60 -9.44 -1.01 -8.39
CA HIS A 60 -10.52 -0.04 -8.20
C HIS A 60 -10.76 0.82 -9.45
N ALA A 61 -9.69 1.28 -10.12
CA ALA A 61 -9.81 2.03 -11.37
C ALA A 61 -10.48 1.21 -12.48
N LYS A 62 -10.13 -0.08 -12.62
CA LYS A 62 -10.79 -0.98 -13.57
C LYS A 62 -12.27 -1.19 -13.24
N THR A 63 -12.60 -1.31 -11.96
CA THR A 63 -13.99 -1.43 -11.51
C THR A 63 -14.79 -0.15 -11.79
N GLU A 64 -14.24 1.03 -11.43
CA GLU A 64 -14.81 2.35 -11.76
C GLU A 64 -15.09 2.46 -13.27
N HIS A 65 -14.12 2.09 -14.11
CA HIS A 65 -14.27 2.12 -15.56
C HIS A 65 -15.34 1.16 -16.09
N ARG A 66 -15.39 -0.08 -15.56
CA ARG A 66 -16.42 -1.05 -15.95
C ARG A 66 -17.83 -0.56 -15.61
N PHE A 67 -18.03 0.01 -14.42
CA PHE A 67 -19.30 0.62 -14.06
C PHE A 67 -19.65 1.81 -14.97
N GLY A 68 -18.66 2.63 -15.32
CA GLY A 68 -18.83 3.70 -16.30
C GLY A 68 -19.28 3.20 -17.68
N ILE A 69 -18.70 2.11 -18.18
CA ILE A 69 -19.13 1.48 -19.45
C ILE A 69 -20.56 0.95 -19.35
N VAL A 70 -20.90 0.26 -18.26
CA VAL A 70 -22.27 -0.25 -18.06
C VAL A 70 -23.27 0.90 -18.07
N LEU A 71 -23.02 1.98 -17.33
CA LEU A 71 -23.86 3.19 -17.37
C LEU A 71 -23.97 3.78 -18.79
N ALA A 72 -22.85 3.88 -19.49
CA ALA A 72 -22.79 4.46 -20.84
C ALA A 72 -23.48 3.61 -21.91
N ILE A 73 -23.58 2.29 -21.74
CA ILE A 73 -24.30 1.40 -22.67
C ILE A 73 -25.77 1.34 -22.29
N PHE A 74 -26.10 1.09 -21.02
CA PHE A 74 -27.48 0.87 -20.61
C PHE A 74 -28.32 2.15 -20.64
N GLY A 75 -27.74 3.32 -20.37
CA GLY A 75 -28.46 4.59 -20.45
C GLY A 75 -29.03 4.84 -21.86
N PRO A 76 -28.19 4.96 -22.91
CA PRO A 76 -28.65 5.24 -24.27
C PRO A 76 -29.43 4.10 -24.90
N VAL A 77 -29.07 2.82 -24.64
CA VAL A 77 -29.80 1.68 -25.21
C VAL A 77 -31.20 1.59 -24.64
N ALA A 78 -31.39 1.80 -23.33
CA ALA A 78 -32.72 1.85 -22.73
C ALA A 78 -33.53 3.03 -23.30
N SER A 79 -32.93 4.22 -23.40
CA SER A 79 -33.60 5.40 -24.00
C SER A 79 -33.97 5.19 -25.47
N PHE A 80 -33.10 4.56 -26.27
CA PHE A 80 -33.35 4.30 -27.69
C PHE A 80 -34.46 3.25 -27.91
N ILE A 81 -34.46 2.17 -27.12
CA ILE A 81 -35.51 1.15 -27.17
C ILE A 81 -36.87 1.77 -26.77
N LEU A 82 -36.89 2.59 -25.71
CA LEU A 82 -38.09 3.33 -25.30
C LEU A 82 -38.59 4.27 -26.40
N GLN A 83 -37.68 5.01 -27.05
CA GLN A 83 -38.03 5.93 -28.14
C GLN A 83 -38.59 5.20 -29.36
N LYS A 84 -37.99 4.07 -29.75
CA LYS A 84 -38.48 3.24 -30.87
C LYS A 84 -39.81 2.56 -30.59
N LEU A 85 -40.04 2.11 -29.36
CA LEU A 85 -41.34 1.60 -28.92
C LEU A 85 -42.40 2.71 -28.96
N ALA A 86 -42.09 3.91 -28.45
CA ALA A 86 -42.99 5.05 -28.49
C ALA A 86 -43.36 5.45 -29.94
N GLU A 87 -42.40 5.44 -30.86
CA GLU A 87 -42.63 5.71 -32.29
C GLU A 87 -43.55 4.65 -32.95
N GLN A 88 -43.36 3.36 -32.67
CA GLN A 88 -44.20 2.30 -33.25
C GLN A 88 -45.63 2.29 -32.74
N PHE A 89 -45.86 2.65 -31.47
CA PHE A 89 -47.21 2.70 -30.90
C PHE A 89 -48.02 3.93 -31.32
N ASN A 90 -47.38 4.99 -31.82
CA ASN A 90 -48.06 6.22 -32.25
C ASN A 90 -48.77 6.08 -33.62
N TYR A 91 -48.54 4.99 -34.36
CA TYR A 91 -49.11 4.78 -35.70
C TYR A 91 -50.47 4.03 -35.74
N ASN A 92 -50.91 3.41 -34.64
CA ASN A 92 -52.18 2.66 -34.59
C ASN A 92 -53.16 3.31 -33.60
N SER A 93 -54.01 4.21 -34.12
CA SER A 93 -54.98 5.00 -33.37
C SER A 93 -56.13 4.20 -32.70
N ASN A 94 -56.29 2.92 -33.03
CA ASN A 94 -57.35 2.05 -32.48
C ASN A 94 -56.93 1.16 -31.30
N LEU A 95 -55.68 1.25 -30.83
CA LEU A 95 -55.13 0.37 -29.79
C LEU A 95 -54.81 1.10 -28.46
N THR A 96 -55.42 2.27 -28.25
CA THR A 96 -55.16 3.22 -27.16
C THR A 96 -55.27 2.63 -25.74
N TYR A 97 -56.00 1.53 -25.55
CA TYR A 97 -56.17 0.88 -24.25
C TYR A 97 -55.10 -0.17 -23.93
N ILE A 98 -54.52 -0.84 -24.94
CA ILE A 98 -53.43 -1.81 -24.76
C ILE A 98 -52.07 -1.07 -24.80
N THR A 99 -51.96 0.01 -25.59
CA THR A 99 -50.76 0.86 -25.57
C THR A 99 -50.59 1.57 -24.24
N SER A 100 -51.65 1.97 -23.54
CA SER A 100 -51.50 2.61 -22.22
C SER A 100 -50.92 1.66 -21.16
N ILE A 101 -51.28 0.37 -21.17
CA ILE A 101 -50.77 -0.66 -20.24
C ILE A 101 -49.32 -1.06 -20.59
N ILE A 102 -49.00 -1.19 -21.88
CA ILE A 102 -47.63 -1.50 -22.33
C ILE A 102 -46.70 -0.30 -22.11
N VAL A 103 -47.17 0.92 -22.39
CA VAL A 103 -46.41 2.15 -22.13
C VAL A 103 -46.25 2.36 -20.63
N THR A 104 -47.24 2.11 -19.76
CA THR A 104 -47.04 2.18 -18.30
C THR A 104 -46.13 1.08 -17.75
N SER A 105 -46.14 -0.13 -18.32
CA SER A 105 -45.21 -1.20 -17.92
C SER A 105 -43.79 -0.97 -18.43
N CYS A 106 -43.60 -0.40 -19.63
CA CYS A 106 -42.30 0.05 -20.13
C CYS A 106 -41.79 1.30 -19.40
N ILE A 107 -42.67 2.23 -19.01
CA ILE A 107 -42.34 3.33 -18.09
C ILE A 107 -41.95 2.76 -16.72
N GLY A 108 -42.55 1.66 -16.26
CA GLY A 108 -42.11 0.95 -15.06
C GLY A 108 -40.67 0.43 -15.14
N ILE A 109 -40.23 0.00 -16.32
CA ILE A 109 -38.83 -0.42 -16.57
C ILE A 109 -37.90 0.81 -16.69
N GLY A 110 -38.36 1.89 -17.32
CA GLY A 110 -37.64 3.17 -17.37
C GLY A 110 -37.48 3.84 -16.00
N LEU A 111 -38.51 3.76 -15.15
CA LEU A 111 -38.50 4.22 -13.76
C LEU A 111 -37.72 3.28 -12.84
N ALA A 112 -37.58 1.98 -13.18
CA ALA A 112 -36.71 1.06 -12.46
C ALA A 112 -35.21 1.27 -12.76
N MET A 113 -34.87 1.96 -13.86
CA MET A 113 -33.48 2.33 -14.18
C MET A 113 -33.00 3.54 -13.38
N GLU A 114 -33.88 4.48 -13.01
CA GLU A 114 -33.52 5.64 -12.18
C GLU A 114 -32.94 5.29 -10.79
N PRO A 115 -33.51 4.35 -10.01
CA PRO A 115 -32.91 3.92 -8.74
C PRO A 115 -31.62 3.13 -8.95
N VAL A 116 -31.47 2.42 -10.08
CA VAL A 116 -30.22 1.73 -10.44
C VAL A 116 -29.13 2.74 -10.79
N GLN A 117 -29.45 3.75 -11.59
CA GLN A 117 -28.54 4.85 -11.94
C GLN A 117 -28.10 5.58 -10.66
N LYS A 118 -29.04 5.96 -9.78
CA LYS A 118 -28.73 6.59 -8.48
C LYS A 118 -27.88 5.69 -7.58
N ALA A 119 -28.12 4.38 -7.57
CA ALA A 119 -27.32 3.43 -6.80
C ALA A 119 -25.89 3.33 -7.34
N ILE A 120 -25.70 3.31 -8.66
CA ILE A 120 -24.36 3.26 -9.28
C ILE A 120 -23.64 4.60 -9.10
N ASP A 121 -24.33 5.73 -9.29
CA ASP A 121 -23.77 7.07 -9.07
C ASP A 121 -23.31 7.27 -7.63
N SER A 122 -23.96 6.63 -6.66
CA SER A 122 -23.54 6.58 -5.26
C SER A 122 -22.32 5.68 -5.01
N LEU A 123 -22.11 4.64 -5.82
CA LEU A 123 -20.99 3.70 -5.69
C LEU A 123 -19.68 4.22 -6.31
N ILE A 124 -19.76 4.99 -7.41
CA ILE A 124 -18.59 5.59 -8.07
C ILE A 124 -17.69 6.39 -7.11
N PRO A 125 -18.19 7.34 -6.30
CA PRO A 125 -17.34 8.11 -5.39
C PRO A 125 -16.64 7.19 -4.37
N ILE A 126 -17.31 6.14 -3.87
CA ILE A 126 -16.70 5.19 -2.93
C ILE A 126 -15.49 4.49 -3.56
N PHE A 127 -15.58 4.06 -4.82
CA PHE A 127 -14.45 3.44 -5.51
C PHE A 127 -13.33 4.43 -5.82
N ARG A 128 -13.68 5.68 -6.13
CA ARG A 128 -12.71 6.76 -6.36
C ARG A 128 -11.95 7.09 -5.07
N ASP A 129 -12.65 7.21 -3.96
CA ASP A 129 -12.05 7.51 -2.65
C ASP A 129 -11.14 6.37 -2.20
N LYS A 130 -11.58 5.10 -2.36
CA LYS A 130 -10.74 3.93 -2.09
C LYS A 130 -9.50 3.89 -2.99
N LYS A 131 -9.66 4.16 -4.29
CA LYS A 131 -8.53 4.27 -5.23
C LYS A 131 -7.53 5.33 -4.76
N GLN A 132 -8.02 6.52 -4.43
CA GLN A 132 -7.20 7.63 -3.99
C GLN A 132 -6.44 7.29 -2.69
N ALA A 133 -7.11 6.69 -1.71
CA ALA A 133 -6.48 6.25 -0.47
C ALA A 133 -5.34 5.24 -0.70
N HIS A 134 -5.50 4.30 -1.63
CA HIS A 134 -4.44 3.36 -2.00
C HIS A 134 -3.30 4.03 -2.78
N VAL A 135 -3.59 5.00 -3.65
CA VAL A 135 -2.54 5.77 -4.37
C VAL A 135 -1.71 6.60 -3.38
N GLU A 136 -2.37 7.27 -2.43
CA GLU A 136 -1.70 8.04 -1.38
C GLU A 136 -0.87 7.15 -0.46
N ALA A 137 -1.41 6.00 -0.04
CA ALA A 137 -0.66 5.01 0.72
C ALA A 137 0.57 4.52 -0.05
N ALA A 138 0.43 4.21 -1.35
CA ALA A 138 1.54 3.77 -2.19
C ALA A 138 2.65 4.84 -2.30
N ALA A 139 2.27 6.10 -2.50
CA ALA A 139 3.20 7.23 -2.53
C ALA A 139 3.92 7.40 -1.18
N GLY A 140 3.19 7.25 -0.06
CA GLY A 140 3.77 7.26 1.27
C GLY A 140 4.81 6.15 1.49
N TRP A 141 4.53 4.93 1.02
CA TRP A 141 5.48 3.82 1.06
C TRP A 141 6.72 4.07 0.20
N GLN A 142 6.58 4.68 -0.97
CA GLN A 142 7.73 5.08 -1.80
C GLN A 142 8.57 6.18 -1.15
N PHE A 143 7.92 7.18 -0.54
CA PHE A 143 8.63 8.23 0.17
C PHE A 143 9.42 7.66 1.37
N LEU A 144 8.84 6.70 2.09
CA LEU A 144 9.52 6.00 3.18
C LEU A 144 10.72 5.20 2.67
N GLU A 145 10.60 4.52 1.53
CA GLU A 145 11.70 3.80 0.87
C GLU A 145 12.87 4.74 0.53
N LEU A 146 12.58 5.90 -0.06
CA LEU A 146 13.59 6.93 -0.37
C LEU A 146 14.26 7.47 0.89
N THR A 147 13.49 7.68 1.95
CA THR A 147 14.01 8.13 3.26
C THR A 147 14.97 7.10 3.85
N ILE A 148 14.58 5.81 3.84
CA ILE A 148 15.44 4.70 4.29
C ILE A 148 16.71 4.66 3.46
N ARG A 149 16.61 4.81 2.13
CA ARG A 149 17.77 4.84 1.23
C ARG A 149 18.73 5.98 1.55
N ALA A 150 18.19 7.17 1.85
CA ALA A 150 18.98 8.32 2.26
C ALA A 150 19.72 8.06 3.58
N TYR A 151 19.05 7.52 4.60
CA TYR A 151 19.71 7.16 5.86
C TYR A 151 20.74 6.05 5.71
N LYS A 152 20.52 5.08 4.81
CA LYS A 152 21.50 4.04 4.51
C LYS A 152 22.78 4.60 3.88
N ILE A 153 22.67 5.67 3.08
CA ILE A 153 23.85 6.39 2.56
C ILE A 153 24.58 7.09 3.71
N GLN A 154 23.85 7.76 4.60
CA GLN A 154 24.45 8.48 5.73
C GLN A 154 25.07 7.54 6.77
N LEU A 155 24.58 6.30 6.90
CA LEU A 155 25.19 5.26 7.74
C LEU A 155 26.63 4.90 7.35
N LYS A 156 27.02 5.15 6.10
CA LYS A 156 28.40 4.93 5.65
C LYS A 156 29.39 5.92 6.26
N ASP A 157 28.91 7.03 6.83
CA ASP A 157 29.75 8.01 7.51
C ASP A 157 30.36 7.42 8.80
N PRO A 158 31.71 7.32 8.92
CA PRO A 158 32.37 6.82 10.13
C PRO A 158 32.08 7.67 11.38
N HIS A 159 31.73 8.96 11.22
CA HIS A 159 31.46 9.86 12.33
C HIS A 159 30.03 9.75 12.89
N LEU A 160 29.18 8.92 12.28
CA LEU A 160 27.80 8.76 12.71
C LEU A 160 27.69 8.03 14.05
N THR A 161 27.05 8.68 15.02
CA THR A 161 26.80 8.08 16.34
C THR A 161 25.63 7.09 16.31
N PHE A 162 25.72 6.04 17.13
CA PHE A 162 24.65 5.05 17.30
C PHE A 162 23.32 5.69 17.69
N ARG A 163 23.36 6.69 18.58
CA ARG A 163 22.18 7.44 19.03
C ARG A 163 21.41 8.06 17.85
N LYS A 164 22.11 8.62 16.86
CA LYS A 164 21.50 9.25 15.69
C LYS A 164 20.81 8.21 14.80
N SER A 165 21.46 7.06 14.57
CA SER A 165 20.87 5.94 13.81
C SER A 165 19.60 5.40 14.47
N ASN A 166 19.59 5.28 15.80
CA ASN A 166 18.40 4.86 16.55
C ASN A 166 17.25 5.88 16.44
N ILE A 167 17.54 7.18 16.46
CA ILE A 167 16.52 8.22 16.24
C ILE A 167 15.90 8.08 14.85
N TRP A 168 16.73 7.87 13.82
CA TRP A 168 16.25 7.65 12.45
C TRP A 168 15.37 6.40 12.35
N TRP A 169 15.79 5.29 12.97
CA TRP A 169 14.99 4.07 13.00
C TRP A 169 13.63 4.27 13.66
N LYS A 170 13.58 4.96 14.82
CA LYS A 170 12.33 5.29 15.50
C LYS A 170 11.41 6.19 14.66
N SER A 171 11.99 7.16 13.95
CA SER A 171 11.24 8.03 13.02
C SER A 171 10.60 7.20 11.90
N ILE A 172 11.37 6.31 11.27
CA ILE A 172 10.88 5.41 10.23
C ILE A 172 9.77 4.48 10.73
N LEU A 173 9.90 3.90 11.92
CA LEU A 173 8.85 3.06 12.49
C LEU A 173 7.57 3.84 12.79
N THR A 174 7.70 5.12 13.16
CA THR A 174 6.55 6.00 13.37
C THR A 174 5.82 6.27 12.05
N GLU A 175 6.55 6.62 10.99
CA GLU A 175 5.96 6.83 9.66
C GLU A 175 5.34 5.54 9.10
N ARG A 176 6.02 4.40 9.25
CA ARG A 176 5.48 3.09 8.87
C ARG A 176 4.11 2.83 9.50
N ARG A 177 3.94 3.10 10.80
CA ARG A 177 2.64 2.88 11.48
C ARG A 177 1.52 3.72 10.89
N LYS A 178 1.79 4.96 10.46
CA LYS A 178 0.81 5.83 9.80
C LYS A 178 0.37 5.25 8.46
N LEU A 179 1.29 4.63 7.71
CA LEU A 179 1.02 4.05 6.40
C LEU A 179 0.31 2.69 6.46
N CYS A 180 0.39 1.98 7.59
CA CYS A 180 -0.31 0.71 7.79
C CYS A 180 -1.83 0.86 8.04
N LEU A 181 -2.38 2.08 8.01
CA LEU A 181 -3.82 2.33 8.19
C LEU A 181 -4.65 1.87 6.99
N THR A 182 -4.07 1.79 5.80
CA THR A 182 -4.78 1.32 4.60
C THR A 182 -4.64 -0.19 4.48
N PRO A 183 -5.71 -0.97 4.70
CA PRO A 183 -5.64 -2.42 4.73
C PRO A 183 -5.39 -2.99 3.33
N ILE A 184 -4.48 -3.96 3.24
CA ILE A 184 -4.22 -4.74 2.04
C ILE A 184 -4.94 -6.08 2.21
N PRO A 185 -5.82 -6.50 1.27
CA PRO A 185 -6.45 -7.81 1.31
C PRO A 185 -5.44 -8.96 1.33
N GLU A 186 -5.73 -10.00 2.11
CA GLU A 186 -4.84 -11.15 2.33
C GLU A 186 -4.44 -11.86 1.03
N ASN A 187 -5.37 -12.03 0.10
CA ASN A 187 -5.09 -12.61 -1.22
C ASN A 187 -4.06 -11.81 -2.04
N VAL A 188 -4.06 -10.48 -1.95
CA VAL A 188 -3.05 -9.62 -2.59
C VAL A 188 -1.73 -9.75 -1.85
N TYR A 189 -1.78 -9.89 -0.53
CA TYR A 189 -0.59 -10.10 0.27
C TYR A 189 0.14 -11.40 -0.11
N GLU A 190 -0.58 -12.51 -0.20
CA GLU A 190 -0.06 -13.83 -0.59
C GLU A 190 0.54 -13.83 -1.99
N ASP A 191 -0.17 -13.28 -2.99
CA ASP A 191 0.31 -13.20 -4.38
C ASP A 191 1.64 -12.45 -4.48
N PHE A 192 1.75 -11.31 -3.80
CA PHE A 192 2.98 -10.53 -3.80
C PHE A 192 4.08 -11.11 -2.91
N SER A 193 3.74 -11.84 -1.85
CA SER A 193 4.71 -12.57 -1.02
C SER A 193 5.42 -13.64 -1.84
N ASN A 194 4.64 -14.41 -2.61
CA ASN A 194 5.17 -15.48 -3.46
C ASN A 194 5.94 -14.93 -4.66
N LYS A 195 5.44 -13.87 -5.32
CA LYS A 195 6.04 -13.30 -6.52
C LYS A 195 7.30 -12.48 -6.25
N TYR A 196 7.35 -11.83 -5.09
CA TYR A 196 8.48 -11.02 -4.68
C TYR A 196 8.89 -11.46 -3.29
N PRO A 197 9.51 -12.63 -3.09
CA PRO A 197 9.95 -13.03 -1.75
C PRO A 197 10.83 -11.92 -1.16
N CYS A 198 10.69 -11.63 0.14
CA CYS A 198 11.72 -10.85 0.83
C CYS A 198 13.00 -11.65 0.60
N SER A 199 14.07 -10.99 0.12
CA SER A 199 15.33 -11.70 -0.15
C SER A 199 15.60 -12.59 1.05
N PRO A 200 15.71 -13.92 0.89
CA PRO A 200 16.04 -14.78 2.00
C PRO A 200 17.33 -14.22 2.59
N ASN A 201 17.36 -14.14 3.90
CA ASN A 201 18.51 -13.67 4.66
C ASN A 201 19.65 -14.65 4.35
N LYS A 202 20.39 -14.46 3.24
CA LYS A 202 21.49 -15.35 2.86
C LYS A 202 22.57 -15.41 3.96
N SER A 203 22.57 -14.45 4.89
CA SER A 203 23.41 -14.47 6.08
C SER A 203 22.99 -15.47 7.18
N GLU A 204 21.98 -16.31 6.96
CA GLU A 204 21.68 -17.47 7.82
C GLU A 204 22.04 -18.82 7.18
N ILE A 205 22.53 -18.84 5.93
CA ILE A 205 22.86 -20.10 5.21
C ILE A 205 24.30 -20.15 4.66
N GLU A 206 24.98 -19.01 4.47
CA GLU A 206 26.44 -19.02 4.20
C GLU A 206 27.24 -18.88 5.51
N GLN A 207 27.40 -20.04 6.16
CA GLN A 207 28.67 -20.55 6.70
C GLN A 207 29.72 -19.50 7.08
N VAL A 208 29.87 -19.25 8.37
CA VAL A 208 31.21 -19.09 8.94
C VAL A 208 31.87 -20.47 8.80
N PRO A 209 32.93 -20.66 7.99
CA PRO A 209 33.66 -21.92 8.00
C PRO A 209 34.23 -22.12 9.40
N ALA A 210 33.85 -23.24 10.03
CA ALA A 210 34.27 -23.64 11.37
C ALA A 210 35.75 -24.12 11.43
N ASP A 211 36.55 -23.83 10.41
CA ASP A 211 37.94 -24.25 10.34
C ASP A 211 38.81 -23.11 9.80
N GLN A 212 39.42 -22.38 10.72
CA GLN A 212 40.82 -21.97 10.61
C GLN A 212 41.35 -21.65 12.03
N THR A 213 41.93 -22.72 12.59
CA THR A 213 42.99 -22.78 13.60
C THR A 213 43.90 -21.57 13.70
#